data_AF-A0A090VHJ6-F1
#
_entry.id   AF-A0A090VHJ6-F1
#
_cell.length_a   1.000
_cell.length_b   1.000
_cell.length_c   1.000
_cell.angle_alpha   90.00
_cell.angle_beta   90.00
_cell.angle_gamma   90.00
#
_symmetry.space_group_name_H-M   'P 1'
#
loop_
_entity.id
_entity.type
_entity.pdbx_description
1 polymer ?
#
loop_
_entity_poly.entity_id
_entity_poly.type
_entity_poly.pdbx_seq_one_letter_code
_entity_poly.pdbx_strand_id
1 'polypeptide(L)'
;MKTTIKTLCLLVLTLVLFNCDNDDGNADNQDECNFAGFTFLDTSDNTQTLINEADLTTDFFYTSSNGPEVEIYKSSDPGNFWFVTLVVTDGATGVGQLSVNGTIYNVNVACQRAGNAIGEEFRYDITASGLEAEYCVIIDLYH
;
A
#
# COMPACT_ATOMS: atom_id res chain seq x y z
N MET A 1 16.98 15.09 40.19
CA MET A 1 15.94 16.09 39.89
C MET A 1 16.14 16.76 38.54
N LYS A 2 17.26 17.47 38.27
CA LYS A 2 17.50 18.11 36.95
C LYS A 2 17.59 17.13 35.77
N THR A 3 18.13 15.93 35.97
CA THR A 3 18.23 14.90 34.94
C THR A 3 16.89 14.18 34.72
N THR A 4 16.19 13.85 35.80
CA THR A 4 14.88 13.17 35.76
C THR A 4 13.82 13.97 35.01
N ILE A 5 13.79 15.30 35.19
CA ILE A 5 12.87 16.19 34.46
C ILE A 5 13.20 16.23 32.96
N LYS A 6 14.50 16.23 32.60
CA LYS A 6 14.92 16.18 31.20
C LYS A 6 14.53 14.88 30.52
N THR A 7 14.70 13.75 31.20
CA THR A 7 14.29 12.43 30.69
C THR A 7 12.79 12.33 30.54
N LEU A 8 12.01 12.89 31.49
CA LEU A 8 10.55 12.92 31.39
C LEU A 8 10.07 13.82 30.24
N CYS A 9 10.67 15.01 30.07
CA CYS A 9 10.34 15.88 28.94
C CYS A 9 10.72 15.25 27.60
N LEU A 10 11.84 14.52 27.52
CA LEU A 10 12.23 13.82 26.30
C LEU A 10 11.27 12.67 26.00
N LEU A 11 10.85 11.91 27.02
CA LEU A 11 9.87 10.83 26.88
C LEU A 11 8.49 11.37 26.42
N VAL A 12 8.03 12.47 27.03
CA VAL A 12 6.78 13.12 26.61
C VAL A 12 6.91 13.66 25.19
N LEU A 13 8.04 14.28 24.83
CA LEU A 13 8.25 14.78 23.48
C LEU A 13 8.28 13.64 22.45
N THR A 14 8.90 12.49 22.76
CA THR A 14 8.84 11.32 21.88
C THR A 14 7.43 10.75 21.77
N LEU A 15 6.66 10.69 22.85
CA LEU A 15 5.28 10.20 22.81
C LEU A 15 4.37 11.11 21.97
N VAL A 16 4.62 12.42 21.94
CA VAL A 16 3.86 13.37 21.12
C VAL A 16 4.20 13.24 19.63
N LEU A 17 5.45 12.90 19.30
CA LEU A 17 5.93 12.74 17.92
C LEU A 17 5.59 11.35 17.32
N PHE A 18 5.18 10.39 18.14
CA PHE A 18 4.77 9.03 17.71
C PHE A 18 3.32 8.70 18.10
N ASN A 19 2.43 9.71 18.14
CA ASN A 19 0.99 9.42 18.17
C ASN A 19 0.59 8.96 16.77
N CYS A 20 0.50 7.64 16.58
CA CYS A 20 -0.34 7.07 15.52
C CYS A 20 -1.78 7.41 15.90
N ASP A 21 -2.38 8.39 15.20
CA ASP A 21 -3.82 8.59 15.20
C ASP A 21 -4.40 7.54 14.25
N ASN A 22 -4.86 6.43 14.80
CA ASN A 22 -5.42 5.31 14.02
C ASN A 22 -6.90 5.09 14.36
N ASP A 23 -7.65 6.17 14.64
CA ASP A 23 -9.05 6.05 15.10
C ASP A 23 -10.01 7.15 14.58
N ASP A 24 -9.65 7.84 13.49
CA ASP A 24 -10.48 8.89 12.89
C ASP A 24 -10.98 8.57 11.46
N GLY A 25 -10.75 7.35 10.97
CA GLY A 25 -11.15 6.96 9.61
C GLY A 25 -10.28 7.56 8.51
N ASN A 26 -9.17 8.21 8.89
CA ASN A 26 -8.04 8.42 8.02
C ASN A 26 -7.24 7.12 7.99
N ALA A 27 -7.37 6.34 6.91
CA ALA A 27 -6.39 5.30 6.66
C ALA A 27 -5.00 5.95 6.68
N ASP A 28 -4.03 5.31 7.34
CA ASP A 28 -2.67 5.83 7.52
C ASP A 28 -2.06 6.33 6.20
N ASN A 29 -2.43 5.70 5.08
CA ASN A 29 -1.97 6.03 3.74
C ASN A 29 -2.91 6.96 2.94
N GLN A 30 -3.93 7.60 3.51
CA GLN A 30 -4.84 8.44 2.71
C GLN A 30 -4.17 9.73 2.22
N ASP A 31 -3.49 10.46 3.11
CA ASP A 31 -2.88 11.75 2.79
C ASP A 31 -1.37 11.65 2.53
N GLU A 32 -0.68 10.73 3.19
CA GLU A 32 0.78 10.56 3.12
C GLU A 32 1.15 9.10 2.82
N CYS A 33 2.19 8.88 2.03
CA CYS A 33 2.74 7.56 1.77
C CYS A 33 3.66 7.14 2.92
N ASN A 34 3.13 6.39 3.91
CA ASN A 34 3.88 6.04 5.11
C ASN A 34 4.96 4.98 4.88
N PHE A 35 4.74 4.10 3.89
CA PHE A 35 5.71 3.11 3.45
C PHE A 35 5.69 3.01 1.93
N ALA A 36 6.83 3.30 1.29
CA ALA A 36 7.01 3.14 -0.14
C ALA A 36 7.17 1.65 -0.47
N GLY A 37 6.10 1.04 -0.99
CA GLY A 37 6.04 -0.35 -1.36
C GLY A 37 4.69 -0.97 -1.02
N PHE A 38 4.73 -2.22 -0.59
CA PHE A 38 3.57 -3.01 -0.19
C PHE A 38 3.59 -3.28 1.31
N THR A 39 2.46 -3.06 1.96
CA THR A 39 2.19 -3.52 3.32
C THR A 39 1.06 -4.55 3.29
N PHE A 40 1.17 -5.57 4.12
CA PHE A 40 0.14 -6.60 4.25
C PHE A 40 0.07 -7.06 5.69
N LEU A 41 -1.14 -7.13 6.22
CA LEU A 41 -1.48 -7.66 7.53
C LEU A 41 -2.43 -8.84 7.34
N ASP A 42 -1.98 -10.03 7.72
CA ASP A 42 -2.89 -11.16 7.95
C ASP A 42 -3.61 -10.92 9.28
N THR A 43 -4.90 -10.62 9.23
CA THR A 43 -5.66 -10.28 10.45
C THR A 43 -6.05 -11.52 11.26
N SER A 44 -5.81 -12.73 10.74
CA SER A 44 -6.07 -13.97 11.46
C SER A 44 -4.97 -14.30 12.48
N ASP A 45 -3.72 -13.89 12.21
CA ASP A 45 -2.57 -14.17 13.08
C ASP A 45 -1.70 -12.94 13.40
N ASN A 46 -2.07 -11.75 12.89
CA ASN A 46 -1.34 -10.48 12.99
C ASN A 46 0.07 -10.51 12.39
N THR A 47 0.32 -11.36 11.41
CA THR A 47 1.58 -11.36 10.67
C THR A 47 1.62 -10.19 9.70
N GLN A 48 2.66 -9.38 9.78
CA GLN A 48 2.92 -8.29 8.84
C GLN A 48 3.97 -8.69 7.81
N THR A 49 3.69 -8.39 6.54
CA THR A 49 4.64 -8.48 5.43
C THR A 49 4.86 -7.08 4.86
N LEU A 50 6.12 -6.75 4.60
CA LEU A 50 6.53 -5.49 3.98
C LEU A 50 7.44 -5.82 2.78
N ILE A 51 7.17 -5.22 1.63
CA ILE A 51 8.02 -5.32 0.43
C ILE A 51 8.31 -3.91 -0.05
N ASN A 52 9.58 -3.52 -0.11
CA ASN A 52 9.95 -2.17 -0.55
C ASN A 52 9.55 -1.95 -2.01
N GLU A 53 9.23 -0.71 -2.36
CA GLU A 53 8.92 -0.32 -3.74
C GLU A 53 10.05 -0.71 -4.72
N ALA A 54 11.31 -0.61 -4.32
CA ALA A 54 12.45 -1.00 -5.14
C ALA A 54 12.53 -2.51 -5.47
N ASP A 55 11.77 -3.35 -4.76
CA ASP A 55 11.64 -4.79 -5.03
C ASP A 55 10.39 -5.12 -5.89
N LEU A 56 9.58 -4.10 -6.18
CA LEU A 56 8.36 -4.18 -6.98
C LEU A 56 8.56 -3.57 -8.37
N THR A 57 7.66 -3.92 -9.27
CA THR A 57 7.52 -3.26 -10.56
C THR A 57 6.05 -2.97 -10.80
N THR A 58 5.74 -1.73 -11.15
CA THR A 58 4.39 -1.26 -11.44
C THR A 58 4.25 -1.00 -12.93
N ASP A 59 3.37 -1.77 -13.55
CA ASP A 59 3.01 -1.64 -14.94
C ASP A 59 1.64 -1.01 -15.08
N PHE A 60 1.55 0.11 -15.80
CA PHE A 60 0.29 0.78 -16.08
C PHE A 60 -0.06 0.67 -17.55
N PHE A 61 -1.10 -0.10 -17.83
CA PHE A 61 -1.69 -0.22 -19.15
C PHE A 61 -2.82 0.80 -19.26
N TYR A 62 -2.57 1.92 -19.93
CA TYR A 62 -3.62 2.91 -20.17
C TYR A 62 -4.61 2.44 -21.24
N THR A 63 -4.15 1.61 -22.16
CA THR A 63 -5.01 0.96 -23.16
C THR A 63 -4.82 -0.55 -23.16
N SER A 64 -5.83 -1.27 -22.66
CA SER A 64 -5.90 -2.74 -22.67
C SER A 64 -7.29 -3.19 -23.17
N SER A 65 -7.43 -4.48 -23.53
CA SER A 65 -8.73 -5.04 -23.92
C SER A 65 -9.76 -5.05 -22.79
N ASN A 66 -9.31 -4.95 -21.53
CA ASN A 66 -10.16 -4.89 -20.34
C ASN A 66 -10.46 -3.45 -19.90
N GLY A 67 -9.90 -2.47 -20.59
CA GLY A 67 -9.82 -1.08 -20.13
C GLY A 67 -8.47 -0.78 -19.47
N PRO A 68 -8.28 0.43 -18.93
CA PRO A 68 -7.07 0.76 -18.19
C PRO A 68 -6.86 -0.15 -16.97
N GLU A 69 -5.65 -0.65 -16.77
CA GLU A 69 -5.33 -1.59 -15.68
C GLU A 69 -3.92 -1.41 -15.14
N VAL A 70 -3.75 -1.73 -13.87
CA VAL A 70 -2.45 -1.70 -13.18
C VAL A 70 -2.09 -3.11 -12.74
N GLU A 71 -0.85 -3.48 -13.01
CA GLU A 71 -0.22 -4.69 -12.49
C GLU A 71 0.99 -4.30 -11.61
N ILE A 72 1.05 -4.80 -10.38
CA ILE A 72 2.18 -4.60 -9.47
C ILE A 72 2.72 -5.97 -9.11
N TYR A 73 4.01 -6.23 -9.30
CA TYR A 73 4.58 -7.55 -9.01
C TYR A 73 5.98 -7.45 -8.44
N LYS A 74 6.39 -8.49 -7.70
CA LYS A 74 7.76 -8.56 -7.17
C LYS A 74 8.71 -8.98 -8.28
N SER A 75 9.67 -8.13 -8.65
CA SER A 75 10.51 -8.36 -9.84
C SER A 75 11.33 -9.66 -9.76
N SER A 76 11.69 -10.07 -8.55
CA SER A 76 12.44 -11.32 -8.31
C SER A 76 11.57 -12.58 -8.25
N ASP A 77 10.25 -12.45 -8.09
CA ASP A 77 9.31 -13.58 -7.96
C ASP A 77 7.89 -13.22 -8.45
N PRO A 78 7.72 -12.85 -9.73
CA PRO A 78 6.45 -12.37 -10.26
C PRO A 78 5.36 -13.45 -10.32
N GLY A 79 5.73 -14.74 -10.18
CA GLY A 79 4.78 -15.85 -10.18
C GLY A 79 4.03 -16.03 -8.86
N ASN A 80 4.64 -15.64 -7.73
CA ASN A 80 4.07 -15.86 -6.40
C ASN A 80 3.65 -14.57 -5.69
N PHE A 81 4.07 -13.41 -6.19
CA PHE A 81 3.66 -12.11 -5.67
C PHE A 81 3.29 -11.15 -6.79
N TRP A 82 2.00 -10.82 -6.87
CA TRP A 82 1.46 -9.88 -7.86
C TRP A 82 0.11 -9.31 -7.41
N PHE A 83 -0.28 -8.18 -7.95
CA PHE A 83 -1.57 -7.53 -7.78
C PHE A 83 -2.04 -6.99 -9.13
N VAL A 84 -3.32 -7.18 -9.44
CA VAL A 84 -3.95 -6.66 -10.66
C VAL A 84 -5.28 -6.00 -10.33
N THR A 85 -5.53 -4.82 -10.91
CA THR A 85 -6.78 -4.09 -10.75
C THR A 85 -7.12 -3.23 -11.97
N LEU A 86 -8.42 -3.03 -12.21
CA LEU A 86 -8.95 -2.04 -13.16
C LEU A 86 -9.25 -0.69 -12.50
N VAL A 87 -9.06 -0.58 -11.18
CA VAL A 87 -9.31 0.64 -10.42
C VAL A 87 -8.11 1.56 -10.57
N VAL A 88 -8.14 2.43 -11.58
CA VAL A 88 -7.01 3.32 -11.93
C VAL A 88 -7.38 4.80 -11.89
N THR A 89 -8.50 5.14 -11.25
CA THR A 89 -8.97 6.52 -11.11
C THR A 89 -8.95 6.90 -9.64
N ASP A 90 -8.45 8.08 -9.34
CA ASP A 90 -8.41 8.63 -7.99
C ASP A 90 -9.80 8.67 -7.33
N GLY A 91 -9.89 8.17 -6.10
CA GLY A 91 -11.12 8.02 -5.32
C GLY A 91 -12.05 6.90 -5.78
N ALA A 92 -11.70 6.13 -6.82
CA ALA A 92 -12.53 5.02 -7.28
C ALA A 92 -12.37 3.79 -6.39
N THR A 93 -13.44 3.01 -6.30
CA THR A 93 -13.44 1.71 -5.63
C THR A 93 -13.86 0.61 -6.59
N GLY A 94 -13.43 -0.61 -6.31
CA GLY A 94 -13.76 -1.78 -7.12
C GLY A 94 -13.15 -3.04 -6.55
N VAL A 95 -12.80 -3.97 -7.44
CA VAL A 95 -12.22 -5.25 -7.07
C VAL A 95 -10.91 -5.47 -7.82
N GLY A 96 -10.07 -6.32 -7.25
CA GLY A 96 -8.83 -6.77 -7.86
C GLY A 96 -8.49 -8.19 -7.44
N GLN A 97 -7.32 -8.63 -7.86
CA GLN A 97 -6.73 -9.89 -7.42
C GLN A 97 -5.34 -9.64 -6.86
N LEU A 98 -5.05 -10.23 -5.71
CA LEU A 98 -3.77 -10.13 -5.03
C LEU A 98 -3.23 -11.55 -4.81
N SER A 99 -1.99 -11.82 -5.19
CA SER A 99 -1.27 -13.03 -4.85
C SER A 99 -0.18 -12.74 -3.83
N VAL A 100 -0.20 -13.46 -2.71
CA VAL A 100 0.84 -13.42 -1.68
C VAL A 100 1.32 -14.83 -1.41
N ASN A 101 2.61 -15.09 -1.65
CA ASN A 101 3.22 -16.41 -1.54
C ASN A 101 2.47 -17.50 -2.33
N GLY A 102 1.92 -17.14 -3.50
CA GLY A 102 1.15 -18.03 -4.37
C GLY A 102 -0.31 -18.25 -3.96
N THR A 103 -0.76 -17.73 -2.81
CA THR A 103 -2.19 -17.72 -2.45
C THR A 103 -2.87 -16.54 -3.14
N ILE A 104 -3.96 -16.79 -3.86
CA ILE A 104 -4.69 -15.76 -4.61
C ILE A 104 -5.94 -15.34 -3.81
N TYR A 105 -6.07 -14.04 -3.59
CA TYR A 105 -7.17 -13.40 -2.90
C TYR A 105 -7.96 -12.54 -3.90
N ASN A 106 -9.28 -12.65 -3.86
CA ASN A 106 -10.15 -11.64 -4.45
C ASN A 106 -10.32 -10.52 -3.42
N VAL A 107 -9.97 -9.31 -3.80
CA VAL A 107 -9.85 -8.18 -2.87
C VAL A 107 -10.73 -7.02 -3.29
N ASN A 108 -11.22 -6.25 -2.31
CA ASN A 108 -11.78 -4.93 -2.55
C ASN A 108 -10.61 -3.94 -2.66
N VAL A 109 -10.71 -3.01 -3.60
CA VAL A 109 -9.65 -2.04 -3.88
C VAL A 109 -10.25 -0.65 -3.81
N ALA A 110 -9.60 0.26 -3.06
CA ALA A 110 -9.83 1.69 -3.09
C ALA A 110 -8.56 2.38 -3.61
N CYS A 111 -8.68 3.13 -4.72
CA CYS A 111 -7.59 3.92 -5.25
C CYS A 111 -7.58 5.28 -4.56
N GLN A 112 -6.57 5.53 -3.74
CA GLN A 112 -6.40 6.78 -2.99
C GLN A 112 -5.61 7.81 -3.80
N ARG A 113 -4.86 7.37 -4.82
CA ARG A 113 -4.16 8.24 -5.77
C ARG A 113 -3.86 7.50 -7.07
N ALA A 114 -4.03 8.20 -8.18
CA ALA A 114 -3.78 7.65 -9.51
C ALA A 114 -2.88 8.57 -10.36
N GLY A 115 -1.64 8.13 -10.56
CA GLY A 115 -0.73 8.68 -11.57
C GLY A 115 -1.13 8.27 -12.99
N ASN A 116 -0.64 9.01 -13.97
CA ASN A 116 -0.88 8.75 -15.39
C ASN A 116 0.39 8.74 -16.25
N ALA A 117 1.57 8.75 -15.64
CA ALA A 117 2.85 8.70 -16.35
C ALA A 117 3.92 7.98 -15.51
N ILE A 118 4.96 7.49 -16.19
CA ILE A 118 6.15 6.92 -15.52
C ILE A 118 6.71 7.93 -14.52
N GLY A 119 7.02 7.47 -13.31
CA GLY A 119 7.50 8.32 -12.22
C GLY A 119 6.39 8.92 -11.35
N GLU A 120 5.12 8.75 -11.71
CA GLU A 120 3.98 9.15 -10.88
C GLU A 120 3.50 8.02 -9.97
N GLU A 121 2.77 8.38 -8.91
CA GLU A 121 2.38 7.47 -7.82
C GLU A 121 1.02 6.83 -8.05
N PHE A 122 0.94 5.52 -7.80
CA PHE A 122 -0.32 4.85 -7.48
C PHE A 122 -0.38 4.54 -5.99
N ARG A 123 -1.56 4.76 -5.40
CA ARG A 123 -1.84 4.41 -4.01
C ARG A 123 -3.14 3.64 -3.88
N TYR A 124 -3.06 2.51 -3.18
CA TYR A 124 -4.18 1.60 -3.00
C TYR A 124 -4.33 1.20 -1.54
N ASP A 125 -5.59 1.17 -1.10
CA ASP A 125 -6.03 0.45 0.09
C ASP A 125 -6.79 -0.80 -0.38
N ILE A 126 -6.45 -1.94 0.21
CA ILE A 126 -6.88 -3.26 -0.21
C ILE A 126 -7.38 -4.04 1.00
N THR A 127 -8.61 -4.53 0.92
CA THR A 127 -9.19 -5.33 2.00
C THR A 127 -9.81 -6.62 1.47
N ALA A 128 -9.72 -7.68 2.25
CA ALA A 128 -10.52 -8.89 2.06
C ALA A 128 -10.76 -9.59 3.40
N SER A 129 -11.51 -10.69 3.38
CA SER A 129 -11.70 -11.49 4.59
C SER A 129 -10.34 -12.02 5.07
N GLY A 130 -9.92 -11.59 6.25
CA GLY A 130 -8.67 -12.05 6.86
C GLY A 130 -7.41 -11.29 6.45
N LEU A 131 -7.52 -10.21 5.66
CA LEU A 131 -6.35 -9.39 5.31
C LEU A 131 -6.69 -7.92 5.10
N GLU A 132 -5.70 -7.08 5.38
CA GLU A 132 -5.62 -5.67 4.99
C GLU A 132 -4.26 -5.46 4.33
N ALA A 133 -4.21 -4.67 3.27
CA ALA A 133 -2.98 -4.40 2.53
C ALA A 133 -3.01 -3.03 1.88
N GLU A 134 -1.84 -2.46 1.66
CA GLU A 134 -1.71 -1.16 1.02
C GLU A 134 -0.57 -1.18 0.01
N TYR A 135 -0.72 -0.38 -1.04
CA TYR A 135 0.37 -0.04 -1.95
C TYR A 135 0.60 1.47 -1.95
N CYS A 136 1.87 1.85 -1.92
CA CYS A 136 2.33 3.14 -2.39
C CYS A 136 3.53 2.90 -3.30
N VAL A 137 3.32 3.02 -4.61
CA VAL A 137 4.30 2.64 -5.63
C VAL A 137 4.39 3.69 -6.72
N ILE A 138 5.49 3.68 -7.45
CA ILE A 138 5.69 4.53 -8.62
C ILE A 138 5.46 3.71 -9.89
N ILE A 139 4.90 4.34 -10.92
CA ILE A 139 4.73 3.75 -12.25
C ILE A 139 6.12 3.60 -12.88
N ASP A 140 6.55 2.35 -13.11
CA ASP A 140 7.82 2.03 -13.76
C ASP A 140 7.66 1.92 -15.28
N LEU A 141 6.54 1.34 -15.71
CA LEU A 141 6.23 1.04 -17.10
C LEU A 141 4.85 1.59 -17.46
N TYR A 142 4.73 2.09 -18.70
CA TYR A 142 3.50 2.65 -19.23
C TYR A 142 3.25 2.14 -20.64
N HIS A 143 2.04 1.63 -20.87
CA HIS A 143 1.62 0.97 -22.12
C HIS A 143 0.37 1.60 -22.74
#